data_AF-A0A366C2Z3-F1
#
_entry.id   AF-A0A366C2Z3-F1
#
_cell.length_a   1.000
_cell.length_b   1.000
_cell.length_c   1.000
_cell.angle_alpha   90.00
_cell.angle_beta   90.00
_cell.angle_gamma   90.00
#
_symmetry.space_group_name_H-M   'P 1'
#
loop_
_entity.id
_entity.type
_entity.pdbx_description
1 polymer ?
#
loop_
_entity_poly.entity_id
_entity_poly.type
_entity_poly.pdbx_seq_one_letter_code
_entity_poly.pdbx_strand_id
1 'polypeptide(L)' 'MHSMAPMDNIFAIWPSLAEMARDMGEKYPTVAAWKRRGIPARRDADVIAAARRRGVDLTYEQIGLARAAFLAPESEEDAA' A
#
# COMPACT_ATOMS: atom_id res chain seq x y z
N MET A 1 1.55 -3.68 23.72
CA MET A 1 0.76 -3.27 22.54
C MET A 1 1.75 -2.74 21.53
N HIS A 2 2.08 -3.50 20.48
CA HIS A 2 3.05 -3.02 19.49
C HIS A 2 2.39 -1.92 18.65
N SER A 3 2.77 -0.67 18.94
CA SER A 3 2.55 0.46 18.04
C SER A 3 3.13 0.10 16.68
N MET A 4 2.24 -0.05 15.69
CA MET A 4 2.62 -0.02 14.29
C MET A 4 2.59 1.46 13.91
N ALA A 5 3.76 2.05 13.65
CA ALA A 5 3.87 3.32 12.94
C ALA A 5 2.93 3.26 11.71
N PRO A 6 2.30 4.37 11.30
CA PRO A 6 1.35 4.34 10.21
C PRO A 6 2.01 3.61 9.04
N MET A 7 1.29 2.63 8.48
CA MET A 7 1.69 1.95 7.26
C MET A 7 1.61 2.97 6.13
N ASP A 8 2.50 3.97 6.13
CA ASP A 8 2.54 5.09 5.18
C ASP A 8 2.76 4.58 3.75
N ASN A 9 3.08 3.30 3.62
CA ASN A 9 3.21 2.68 2.33
C ASN A 9 2.90 1.17 2.34
N ILE A 10 1.75 0.78 1.78
CA ILE A 10 1.38 -0.63 1.51
C ILE A 10 2.53 -1.37 0.79
N PHE A 11 3.31 -0.69 -0.06
CA PHE A 11 4.44 -1.27 -0.78
C PHE A 11 5.55 -1.82 0.14
N ALA A 12 5.64 -1.38 1.40
CA ALA A 12 6.66 -1.82 2.36
C ALA A 12 6.49 -3.27 2.86
N ILE A 13 5.32 -3.88 2.64
CA ILE A 13 5.07 -5.30 2.96
C ILE A 13 5.97 -6.22 2.12
N TRP A 14 6.40 -5.74 0.95
CA TRP A 14 7.28 -6.49 0.04
C TRP A 14 8.71 -5.94 0.12
N PRO A 15 9.75 -6.80 0.15
CA PRO A 15 11.15 -6.39 0.07
C PRO A 15 11.48 -5.61 -1.22
N SER A 16 10.72 -5.85 -2.29
CA SER A 16 10.86 -5.13 -3.56
C SER A 16 9.55 -5.09 -4.35
N LEU A 17 9.46 -4.14 -5.29
CA LEU A 17 8.32 -4.08 -6.22
C LEU A 17 8.27 -5.28 -7.17
N ALA A 18 9.41 -5.93 -7.44
CA ALA A 18 9.45 -7.16 -8.23
C ALA A 18 8.82 -8.34 -7.49
N GLU A 19 9.02 -8.40 -6.17
CA GLU A 19 8.35 -9.38 -5.32
C GLU A 19 6.85 -9.13 -5.22
N MET A 20 6.44 -7.87 -5.06
CA MET A 20 5.02 -7.53 -5.11
C MET A 20 4.40 -7.90 -6.46
N ALA A 21 5.06 -7.59 -7.57
CA ALA A 21 4.60 -7.95 -8.91
C ALA A 21 4.41 -9.46 -9.06
N ARG A 22 5.38 -10.26 -8.58
CA ARG A 22 5.28 -11.73 -8.55
C ARG A 22 4.07 -12.19 -7.75
N ASP A 23 3.88 -11.67 -6.55
CA ASP A 23 2.79 -12.11 -5.68
C ASP A 23 1.42 -11.67 -6.19
N MET A 24 1.35 -10.51 -6.85
CA MET A 24 0.14 -9.96 -7.46
C MET A 24 -0.17 -10.58 -8.82
N GLY A 25 0.73 -11.40 -9.39
CA GLY A 25 0.58 -11.91 -10.75
C GLY A 25 0.61 -10.82 -11.83
N GLU A 26 1.28 -9.71 -11.55
CA GLU A 26 1.31 -8.51 -12.39
C GLU A 26 2.70 -8.27 -12.97
N LYS A 27 2.77 -7.46 -14.03
CA LYS A 27 4.05 -7.04 -14.59
C LYS A 27 4.70 -5.98 -13.71
N TYR A 28 6.02 -6.02 -13.56
CA TYR A 28 6.77 -5.02 -12.79
C TYR A 28 6.43 -3.56 -13.17
N PRO A 29 6.36 -3.17 -14.46
CA PRO A 29 5.99 -1.79 -14.83
C PRO A 29 4.60 -1.38 -14.32
N THR A 30 3.65 -2.31 -14.25
CA THR A 30 2.30 -2.06 -13.70
C THR A 30 2.38 -1.68 -12.23
N VAL A 31 3.10 -2.49 -11.44
CA VAL A 31 3.27 -2.24 -10.00
C VAL A 31 4.11 -1.00 -9.73
N ALA A 32 5.16 -0.76 -10.52
CA ALA A 32 5.96 0.45 -10.43
C ALA A 32 5.15 1.73 -10.70
N ALA A 33 4.19 1.67 -11.62
CA ALA A 33 3.27 2.78 -11.88
C ALA A 33 2.34 3.06 -10.69
N TRP A 34 1.94 2.03 -9.92
CA TRP A 34 1.10 2.20 -8.73
C TRP A 34 1.77 3.02 -7.62
N LYS A 35 3.11 2.98 -7.51
CA LYS A 35 3.84 3.80 -6.53
C LYS A 35 3.60 5.30 -6.73
N ARG A 36 3.33 5.73 -7.96
CA ARG A 36 3.08 7.14 -8.31
C ARG A 36 1.61 7.50 -8.36
N ARG A 37 0.72 6.51 -8.55
CA ARG A 37 -0.71 6.72 -8.85
C ARG A 37 -1.66 6.14 -7.79
N GLY A 38 -1.13 5.42 -6.80
CA GLY A 38 -1.89 4.57 -5.90
C GLY A 38 -2.24 3.21 -6.52
N ILE A 39 -2.55 2.24 -5.65
CA ILE A 39 -3.04 0.92 -6.04
C ILE A 39 -4.54 1.02 -6.36
N PRO A 40 -5.01 0.54 -7.54
CA PRO A 40 -6.42 0.56 -7.90
C PRO A 40 -7.31 -0.17 -6.87
N ALA A 41 -8.43 0.43 -6.44
CA ALA A 41 -9.34 -0.15 -5.43
C ALA A 41 -9.86 -1.56 -5.78
N ARG A 42 -10.05 -1.85 -7.07
CA ARG A 42 -10.44 -3.19 -7.53
C ARG A 42 -9.41 -4.29 -7.20
N ARG A 43 -8.18 -3.93 -6.81
CA ARG A 43 -7.10 -4.85 -6.44
C ARG A 43 -6.99 -5.09 -4.94
N ASP A 44 -7.85 -4.52 -4.11
CA ASP A 44 -7.70 -4.59 -2.64
C ASP A 44 -7.74 -6.02 -2.11
N ALA A 45 -8.69 -6.82 -2.61
CA ALA A 45 -8.76 -8.23 -2.27
C ALA A 45 -7.48 -8.99 -2.65
N ASP A 46 -6.91 -8.68 -3.83
CA ASP A 46 -5.68 -9.29 -4.33
C ASP A 46 -4.49 -8.93 -3.43
N VAL A 47 -4.38 -7.65 -3.03
CA VAL A 47 -3.33 -7.13 -2.14
C VAL A 47 -3.43 -7.77 -0.76
N ILE A 48 -4.63 -7.87 -0.19
CA ILE A 48 -4.86 -8.54 1.10
C ILE A 48 -4.45 -10.00 1.01
N ALA A 49 -4.88 -10.70 -0.03
CA ALA A 49 -4.52 -12.10 -0.23
C ALA A 49 -3.00 -12.28 -0.39
N ALA A 50 -2.33 -11.37 -1.11
CA ALA A 50 -0.88 -11.39 -1.29
C ALA A 50 -0.11 -11.10 0.01
N ALA A 51 -0.54 -10.12 0.80
CA ALA A 51 0.01 -9.83 2.11
C ALA A 51 -0.17 -11.01 3.08
N ARG A 52 -1.36 -11.63 3.07
CA ARG A 52 -1.67 -12.80 3.91
C ARG A 52 -0.77 -14.00 3.60
N ARG A 53 -0.43 -14.23 2.33
CA ARG A 53 0.54 -15.28 1.93
C ARG A 53 1.93 -15.06 2.54
N ARG A 54 2.28 -13.83 2.90
CA ARG A 54 3.53 -13.47 3.60
C ARG A 54 3.39 -13.43 5.12
N GLY A 55 2.24 -13.82 5.67
CA GLY A 55 1.98 -13.77 7.11
C GLY A 55 1.63 -12.39 7.63
N VAL A 56 1.31 -11.43 6.76
CA VAL A 56 0.87 -10.09 7.14
C VAL A 56 -0.66 -10.03 7.04
N ASP A 57 -1.32 -9.72 8.16
CA ASP A 57 -2.77 -9.54 8.19
C ASP A 57 -3.12 -8.10 7.82
N LEU A 58 -3.40 -7.89 6.53
CA LEU A 58 -3.78 -6.60 5.98
C LEU A 58 -5.30 -6.54 5.81
N THR A 59 -5.93 -5.47 6.29
CA THR A 59 -7.38 -5.27 6.25
C THR A 59 -7.78 -4.18 5.25
N TYR A 60 -9.05 -4.20 4.83
CA TYR A 60 -9.61 -3.14 3.99
C TYR A 60 -9.54 -1.75 4.66
N GLU A 61 -9.69 -1.69 5.98
CA GLU A 61 -9.57 -0.46 6.76
C GLU A 61 -8.16 0.13 6.64
N GLN A 62 -7.12 -0.70 6.83
CA GLN A 62 -5.73 -0.27 6.68
C GLN A 62 -5.42 0.22 5.26
N ILE A 63 -5.96 -0.45 4.23
CA ILE A 63 -5.81 0.01 2.83
C ILE A 63 -6.51 1.35 2.62
N GLY A 64 -7.72 1.52 3.18
CA GLY A 64 -8.47 2.76 3.12
C GLY A 64 -7.72 3.92 3.77
N LEU A 65 -7.16 3.71 4.95
CA LEU A 65 -6.34 4.68 5.66
C LEU A 65 -5.08 5.05 4.87
N ALA A 66 -4.36 4.06 4.33
CA ALA A 66 -3.17 4.31 3.50
C ALA A 66 -3.50 5.10 2.22
N ARG A 67 -4.68 4.89 1.62
CA ARG A 67 -5.14 5.72 0.49
C ARG A 67 -5.47 7.14 0.91
N ALA A 68 -6.14 7.31 2.04
CA ALA A 68 -6.49 8.63 2.54
C ALA A 68 -5.22 9.45 2.81
N ALA A 69 -4.20 8.83 3.41
CA ALA A 69 -2.89 9.45 3.60
C ALA A 69 -2.18 9.77 2.28
N PHE A 70 -2.26 8.90 1.27
CA PHE A 70 -1.67 9.16 -0.05
C PHE A 70 -2.36 10.32 -0.81
N LEU A 71 -3.65 10.53 -0.57
CA LEU A 71 -4.45 11.56 -1.24
C LEU A 71 -4.54 12.88 -0.45
N ALA A 72 -4.14 12.88 0.82
CA ALA A 72 -3.99 14.09 1.61
C ALA A 72 -2.65 14.74 1.21
N PRO A 73 -2.62 15.79 0.38
CA PRO A 73 -1.42 16.60 0.29
C PRO A 73 -1.14 17.18 1.69
N GLU A 74 0.12 17.20 2.10
CA GLU A 74 0.55 18.04 3.23
C GLU A 74 0.13 19.49 2.90
N SER A 75 -0.97 19.95 3.50
CA SER A 75 -1.39 21.34 3.41
C SER A 75 -1.66 21.87 4.81
N GLU A 76 -0.91 22.94 5.12
CA GLU A 76 -1.16 24.00 6.09
C GLU A 76 -0.65 23.83 7.53
N GLU A 77 0.67 23.91 7.71
CA GLU A 77 1.27 24.51 8.92
C GLU A 77 2.42 25.45 8.51
N ASP A 78 2.10 26.49 7.72
CA ASP A 78 2.94 27.68 7.52
C ASP A 78 2.02 28.91 7.37
N ALA A 79 1.10 29.06 8.33
CA ALA A 79 0.32 30.27 8.54
C ALA A 79 0.37 30.64 10.03
N ALA A 80 1.49 31.25 10.44
CA ALA A 80 1.61 32.00 11.69
C ALA A 80 2.59 33.16 11.51
#